data_AF-A0ABD3X2B7-F1
#
_entry.id   AF-A0ABD3X2B7-F1
#
_cell.length_a   1.000
_cell.length_b   1.000
_cell.length_c   1.000
_cell.angle_alpha   90.00
_cell.angle_beta   90.00
_cell.angle_gamma   90.00
#
_symmetry.space_group_name_H-M   'P 1'
#
loop_
_entity.id
_entity.type
_entity.pdbx_description
1 polymer ?
#
loop_
_entity_poly.entity_id
_entity_poly.type
_entity_poly.pdbx_seq_one_letter_code
_entity_poly.pdbx_strand_id
1 'polypeptide(L)'
;CNAGTYGFTCNETCGYCLNGNNTCLRTNGHCKDGCQAGWMGETCKSDCERGHYGYNCNETCGHCLYGNSNCSTTDGNCTNGCLAGWHGY
;
A
#
# COMPACT_ATOMS: atom_id res chain seq x y z
N CYS A 1 12.48 21.47 -3.00
CA CYS A 1 12.35 20.48 -1.92
C CYS A 1 13.45 19.45 -2.03
N ASN A 2 13.94 18.96 -0.89
CA ASN A 2 14.94 17.89 -0.84
C ASN A 2 14.31 16.57 -1.30
N ALA A 3 15.14 15.55 -1.53
CA ALA A 3 14.64 14.21 -1.80
C ALA A 3 13.73 13.76 -0.64
N GLY A 4 12.54 13.27 -0.98
CA GLY A 4 11.56 12.82 0.02
C GLY A 4 10.64 13.90 0.58
N THR A 5 10.71 15.15 0.11
CA THR A 5 9.74 16.19 0.48
C THR A 5 9.09 16.92 -0.69
N TYR A 6 7.88 17.42 -0.48
CA TYR A 6 7.05 18.12 -1.46
C TYR A 6 6.28 19.30 -0.85
N GLY A 7 5.57 20.04 -1.69
CA GLY A 7 4.69 21.14 -1.32
C GLY A 7 5.38 22.50 -1.38
N PHE A 8 4.60 23.57 -1.23
CA PHE A 8 5.09 24.94 -1.40
C PHE A 8 6.24 25.30 -0.45
N THR A 9 6.16 24.84 0.80
CA THR A 9 7.20 25.04 1.83
C THR A 9 8.15 23.86 1.97
N CYS A 10 7.99 22.79 1.18
CA CYS A 10 8.79 21.57 1.27
C CYS A 10 8.76 20.84 2.62
N ASN A 11 7.68 21.04 3.40
CA ASN A 11 7.49 20.42 4.71
C ASN A 11 6.70 19.09 4.65
N GLU A 12 6.07 18.79 3.52
CA GLU A 12 5.35 17.53 3.36
C GLU A 12 6.33 16.42 2.96
N THR A 13 6.22 15.24 3.56
CA THR A 13 7.06 14.08 3.22
C THR A 13 6.38 13.22 2.17
N CYS A 14 7.14 12.69 1.20
CA CYS A 14 6.63 11.68 0.27
C CYS A 14 6.15 10.42 1.04
N GLY A 15 5.14 9.74 0.52
CA GLY A 15 4.71 8.44 1.03
C GLY A 15 5.52 7.27 0.47
N TYR A 16 4.92 6.08 0.52
CA TYR A 16 5.52 4.80 0.12
C TYR A 16 5.40 4.57 -1.39
N CYS A 17 6.10 5.39 -2.18
CA CYS A 17 6.14 5.24 -3.64
C CYS A 17 6.93 3.99 -4.06
N LEU A 18 6.53 3.33 -5.16
CA LEU A 18 7.12 2.07 -5.63
C LEU A 18 8.66 2.12 -5.82
N ASN A 19 9.17 3.24 -6.31
CA ASN A 19 10.61 3.46 -6.55
C ASN A 19 11.35 4.08 -5.34
N GLY A 20 10.74 4.01 -4.15
CA GLY A 20 11.28 4.50 -2.88
C GLY A 20 10.73 5.85 -2.44
N ASN A 21 10.84 6.15 -1.15
CA ASN A 21 10.22 7.31 -0.48
C ASN A 21 10.75 8.68 -0.94
N ASN A 22 11.59 8.75 -1.97
CA ASN A 22 12.16 9.98 -2.52
C ASN A 22 11.68 10.30 -3.94
N THR A 23 10.79 9.48 -4.53
CA THR A 23 10.41 9.58 -5.95
C THR A 23 9.08 10.29 -6.21
N CYS A 24 8.47 10.89 -5.19
CA CYS A 24 7.22 11.62 -5.37
C CYS A 24 7.40 12.97 -6.08
N LEU A 25 6.33 13.46 -6.71
CA LEU A 25 6.30 14.78 -7.33
C LEU A 25 6.49 15.88 -6.28
N ARG A 26 7.52 16.72 -6.47
CA ARG A 26 7.84 17.81 -5.50
C ARG A 26 6.73 18.86 -5.37
N THR A 27 5.81 18.94 -6.33
CA THR A 27 4.70 19.90 -6.34
C THR A 27 3.54 19.47 -5.44
N ASN A 28 3.12 18.20 -5.51
CA ASN A 28 1.90 17.71 -4.86
C ASN A 28 2.07 16.39 -4.09
N GLY A 29 3.24 15.76 -4.13
CA GLY A 29 3.53 14.52 -3.42
C GLY A 29 3.10 13.26 -4.15
N HIS A 30 2.64 13.36 -5.39
CA HIS A 30 2.10 12.24 -6.14
C HIS A 30 3.19 11.24 -6.57
N CYS A 31 2.95 9.94 -6.36
CA CYS A 31 3.82 8.83 -6.74
C CYS A 31 3.48 8.34 -8.15
N LYS A 32 4.26 8.73 -9.16
CA LYS A 32 3.95 8.45 -10.58
C LYS A 32 3.92 6.96 -10.94
N ASP A 33 4.76 6.18 -10.29
CA ASP A 33 4.93 4.75 -10.57
C ASP A 33 4.02 3.89 -9.69
N GLY A 34 3.11 4.53 -8.95
CA GLY A 34 2.24 3.89 -7.97
C GLY A 34 2.91 3.66 -6.62
N CYS A 35 2.22 2.88 -5.80
CA CYS A 35 2.53 2.64 -4.41
C CYS A 35 3.17 1.27 -4.18
N GLN A 36 4.02 1.21 -3.15
CA GLN A 36 4.50 -0.05 -2.60
C GLN A 36 3.33 -0.90 -2.10
N ALA A 37 3.57 -2.19 -1.96
CA ALA A 37 2.56 -3.11 -1.46
C ALA A 37 2.10 -2.71 -0.05
N GLY A 38 0.79 -2.78 0.19
CA GLY A 38 0.17 -2.32 1.43
C GLY A 38 -0.28 -0.85 1.43
N TRP A 39 0.08 -0.08 0.40
CA TRP A 39 -0.22 1.35 0.31
C TRP A 39 -1.02 1.71 -0.94
N MET A 40 -1.85 2.75 -0.83
CA MET A 40 -2.69 3.29 -1.91
C MET A 40 -2.82 4.80 -1.83
N GLY A 41 -3.54 5.33 -2.83
CA GLY A 41 -3.77 6.75 -3.03
C GLY A 41 -2.65 7.41 -3.82
N GLU A 42 -2.92 8.59 -4.35
CA GLU A 42 -1.98 9.30 -5.22
C GLU A 42 -0.61 9.56 -4.56
N THR A 43 -0.58 9.73 -3.24
CA THR A 43 0.64 10.01 -2.47
C THR A 43 1.18 8.80 -1.72
N CYS A 44 0.53 7.64 -1.82
CA CYS A 44 0.91 6.40 -1.13
C CYS A 44 1.08 6.57 0.40
N LYS A 45 0.19 7.36 0.99
CA LYS A 45 0.15 7.64 2.45
C LYS A 45 -0.99 6.91 3.16
N SER A 46 -1.86 6.24 2.42
CA SER A 46 -3.00 5.50 2.96
C SER A 46 -2.71 4.01 2.88
N ASP A 47 -2.98 3.29 3.95
CA ASP A 47 -2.99 1.83 3.93
C ASP A 47 -4.09 1.30 3.00
N CYS A 48 -3.92 0.06 2.52
CA CYS A 48 -4.97 -0.63 1.79
C CYS A 48 -6.27 -0.72 2.59
N GLU A 49 -7.39 -0.61 1.87
CA GLU A 49 -8.69 -0.95 2.41
C GLU A 49 -8.73 -2.43 2.84
N ARG A 50 -9.53 -2.72 3.86
CA ARG A 50 -9.64 -4.09 4.37
C ARG A 50 -10.11 -5.03 3.27
N GLY A 51 -9.38 -6.13 3.12
CA GLY A 51 -9.64 -7.11 2.08
C GLY A 51 -8.96 -6.82 0.75
N HIS A 52 -8.09 -5.80 0.69
CA HIS A 52 -7.20 -5.55 -0.43
C HIS A 52 -5.73 -5.65 -0.02
N TYR A 53 -4.87 -6.05 -0.95
CA TYR A 53 -3.44 -6.15 -0.73
C TYR A 53 -2.62 -5.92 -1.99
N GLY A 54 -1.29 -5.97 -1.84
CA GLY A 54 -0.35 -5.88 -2.95
C GLY A 54 -0.13 -4.44 -3.40
N TYR A 55 0.53 -4.27 -4.55
CA TYR A 55 0.87 -2.96 -5.10
C TYR A 55 -0.39 -2.17 -5.46
N ASN A 56 -0.46 -0.92 -4.99
CA ASN A 56 -1.65 -0.07 -5.11
C ASN A 56 -2.93 -0.72 -4.55
N CYS A 57 -2.82 -1.76 -3.73
CA CYS A 57 -3.98 -2.49 -3.19
C CYS A 57 -4.88 -3.09 -4.29
N ASN A 58 -4.29 -3.46 -5.43
CA ASN A 58 -5.03 -3.97 -6.59
C ASN A 58 -5.41 -5.45 -6.48
N GLU A 59 -4.93 -6.16 -5.48
CA GLU A 59 -5.29 -7.55 -5.22
C GLU A 59 -6.35 -7.63 -4.12
N THR A 60 -7.20 -8.65 -4.17
CA THR A 60 -8.28 -8.87 -3.21
C THR A 60 -8.00 -10.11 -2.39
N CYS A 61 -8.09 -9.98 -1.07
CA CYS A 61 -7.99 -11.11 -0.16
C CYS A 61 -9.12 -12.11 -0.40
N GLY A 62 -8.79 -13.39 -0.39
CA GLY A 62 -9.74 -14.49 -0.39
C GLY A 62 -9.46 -15.46 0.74
N HIS A 63 -10.47 -16.28 1.03
CA HIS A 63 -10.30 -17.55 1.73
C HIS A 63 -9.60 -17.53 3.11
N CYS A 64 -9.54 -16.36 3.77
CA CYS A 64 -9.02 -16.24 5.13
C CYS A 64 -10.02 -16.75 6.18
N LEU A 65 -9.50 -17.42 7.22
CA LEU A 65 -10.28 -17.72 8.41
C LEU A 65 -10.74 -16.42 9.10
N TYR A 66 -11.99 -16.43 9.54
CA TYR A 66 -12.64 -15.27 10.18
C TYR A 66 -12.75 -14.03 9.28
N GLY A 67 -12.67 -14.22 7.96
CA GLY A 67 -12.86 -13.18 6.96
C GLY A 67 -11.61 -12.36 6.63
N ASN A 68 -11.75 -11.50 5.64
CA ASN A 68 -10.66 -10.75 5.00
C ASN A 68 -10.02 -9.66 5.89
N SER A 69 -10.55 -9.42 7.09
CA SER A 69 -9.92 -8.49 8.06
C SER A 69 -8.60 -9.01 8.63
N ASN A 70 -8.31 -10.31 8.47
CA ASN A 70 -7.06 -10.95 8.93
C ASN A 70 -6.03 -11.12 7.81
N CYS A 71 -6.33 -10.60 6.63
CA CYS A 71 -5.45 -10.63 5.47
C CYS A 71 -4.41 -9.51 5.58
N SER A 72 -3.15 -9.84 5.37
CA SER A 72 -2.06 -8.88 5.26
C SER A 72 -2.22 -8.02 4.01
N THR A 73 -2.20 -6.70 4.17
CA THR A 73 -2.32 -5.75 3.06
C THR A 73 -1.07 -5.71 2.18
N THR A 74 0.06 -6.24 2.64
CA THR A 74 1.31 -6.24 1.88
C THR A 74 1.36 -7.41 0.91
N ASP A 75 1.03 -8.61 1.37
CA ASP A 75 1.29 -9.85 0.64
C ASP A 75 0.08 -10.78 0.57
N GLY A 76 -1.08 -10.37 1.09
CA GLY A 76 -2.33 -11.13 1.03
C GLY A 76 -2.43 -12.27 2.04
N ASN A 77 -1.39 -12.54 2.83
CA ASN A 77 -1.36 -13.71 3.69
C ASN A 77 -2.38 -13.60 4.83
N CYS A 78 -3.10 -14.70 5.09
CA CYS A 78 -4.06 -14.78 6.17
C CYS A 78 -3.33 -15.04 7.51
N THR A 79 -3.25 -14.02 8.35
CA THR A 79 -2.54 -14.07 9.66
C THR A 79 -3.07 -15.13 10.62
N ASN A 80 -4.36 -15.48 10.50
CA ASN A 80 -5.04 -16.50 11.31
C ASN A 80 -5.25 -17.83 10.57
N GLY A 81 -4.61 -18.01 9.41
CA GLY A 81 -4.75 -19.19 8.56
C GLY A 81 -5.86 -19.09 7.52
N CYS A 82 -5.87 -20.06 6.60
CA CYS A 82 -6.78 -20.12 5.46
C CYS A 82 -7.88 -21.17 5.69
N LEU A 83 -9.00 -21.03 4.96
CA LEU A 83 -10.02 -22.08 4.87
C LEU A 83 -9.40 -23.40 4.38
N ALA A 84 -9.97 -24.53 4.81
CA ALA A 84 -9.46 -25.85 4.44
C ALA A 84 -9.33 -26.01 2.91
N GLY A 85 -8.14 -26.39 2.44
CA GLY A 85 -7.84 -26.55 1.01
C GLY A 85 -7.26 -25.32 0.31
N TRP A 86 -7.10 -24.19 1.02
CA TRP A 86 -6.51 -22.95 0.49
C TRP A 86 -5.12 -22.68 1.08
N HIS A 87 -4.23 -22.09 0.29
CA HIS A 87 -2.85 -21.76 0.68
C HIS A 87 -2.55 -20.31 0.28
N GLY A 88 -2.74 -19.37 1.21
CA GLY A 88 -2.60 -17.94 0.89
C GLY A 88 -3.77 -17.41 0.02
N TYR A 89 -3.96 -16.09 0.11
CA TYR A 89 -4.95 -15.20 -0.53
C TYR A 89 -5.92 -15.78 -1.57
#